data_AF-A0A1U7IGJ9-F1
#
_entry.id   AF-A0A1U7IGJ9-F1
#
_cell.length_a   1.000
_cell.length_b   1.000
_cell.length_c   1.000
_cell.angle_alpha   90.00
_cell.angle_beta   90.00
_cell.angle_gamma   90.00
#
_symmetry.space_group_name_H-M   'P 1'
#
loop_
_entity.id
_entity.type
_entity.pdbx_description
1 polymer ?
#
loop_
_entity_poly.entity_id
_entity_poly.type
_entity_poly.pdbx_seq_one_letter_code
_entity_poly.pdbx_strand_id
1 'polypeptide(L)'
;MNSIPGFYPVIFIPDSISEFCADNPIPDLEESATPTIKQLFPPHTPVFNHSRYYLVVQFWIVGIVILMLISWLFAMSIIAFWLLILCASISAVVAFSYLRFVDFQVQNCYRQRLAEYQKQLAEYESYQLRRLQPKDKESEQYNSLLQKRSKLLKKLLKEIVQPPTSQGKIEAQQGVSEKQFFVYLCRYFSDYYDFCMGGEFPIPSTSFSYTADFILIHQLSGLAIDIEIDEPYEGKTGKPHHCVDTNKDNQRNRFFLERNWVVIRFSELQVVKYPDACCQAIAKVVFQITGDYRSLVKLQNVKELLPHKQWKVKEAVYMSKTKFRNSYLIRRLPN
;
A
#
# COMPACT_ATOMS: atom_id res chain seq x y z
N MET A 1 -6.57 2.54 -9.23
CA MET A 1 -6.36 3.03 -7.85
C MET A 1 -4.96 3.63 -7.79
N ASN A 2 -4.80 4.86 -7.33
CA ASN A 2 -3.47 5.43 -7.15
C ASN A 2 -2.94 4.96 -5.79
N SER A 3 -1.91 4.13 -5.79
CA SER A 3 -1.18 3.77 -4.57
C SER A 3 -0.68 5.07 -3.91
N ILE A 4 -0.88 5.20 -2.60
CA ILE A 4 -0.44 6.39 -1.88
C ILE A 4 1.04 6.19 -1.55
N PRO A 5 1.96 7.05 -2.01
CA PRO A 5 3.39 6.88 -1.74
C PRO A 5 3.67 6.74 -0.24
N GLY A 6 4.34 5.65 0.15
CA GLY A 6 4.64 5.35 1.54
C GLY A 6 3.55 4.61 2.31
N PHE A 7 2.50 4.10 1.64
CA PHE A 7 1.40 3.36 2.26
C PHE A 7 1.02 2.10 1.45
N TYR A 8 0.60 1.07 2.17
CA TYR A 8 -0.09 -0.10 1.64
C TYR A 8 -1.60 0.18 1.42
N PRO A 9 -2.29 -0.51 0.48
CA PRO A 9 -1.70 -1.45 -0.46
C PRO A 9 -0.80 -0.75 -1.47
N VAL A 10 0.33 -1.38 -1.77
CA VAL A 10 1.23 -0.93 -2.82
C VAL A 10 0.90 -1.72 -4.07
N ILE A 11 0.57 -1.03 -5.16
CA ILE A 11 0.16 -1.64 -6.41
C ILE A 11 1.14 -1.16 -7.48
N PHE A 12 1.75 -2.10 -8.19
CA PHE A 12 2.60 -1.84 -9.35
C PHE A 12 2.02 -2.56 -10.56
N ILE A 13 1.78 -1.81 -11.62
CA ILE A 13 1.30 -2.32 -12.91
C ILE A 13 2.46 -2.17 -13.91
N PRO A 14 2.84 -3.23 -14.63
CA PRO A 14 3.83 -3.15 -15.71
C PRO A 14 3.47 -2.08 -16.75
N ASP A 15 4.50 -1.43 -17.32
CA ASP A 15 4.31 -0.37 -18.32
C ASP A 15 3.56 -0.89 -19.55
N SER A 16 3.88 -2.11 -20.02
CA SER A 16 3.22 -2.77 -21.13
C SER A 16 1.70 -2.94 -20.93
N ILE A 17 1.28 -3.24 -19.70
CA ILE A 17 -0.14 -3.39 -19.34
C ILE A 17 -0.80 -2.00 -19.25
N SER A 18 -0.08 -1.02 -18.72
CA SER A 18 -0.57 0.36 -18.62
C SER A 18 -0.79 0.97 -20.01
N GLU A 19 0.15 0.80 -20.93
CA GLU A 19 0.07 1.19 -22.34
C GLU A 19 -1.08 0.46 -23.03
N PHE A 20 -1.19 -0.86 -22.84
CA PHE A 20 -2.33 -1.63 -23.36
C PHE A 20 -3.68 -1.06 -22.91
N CYS A 21 -3.81 -0.70 -21.64
CA CYS A 21 -5.06 -0.14 -21.10
C CYS A 21 -5.38 1.24 -21.69
N ALA A 22 -4.37 2.05 -22.00
CA ALA A 22 -4.55 3.34 -22.67
C ALA A 22 -5.01 3.16 -24.13
N ASP A 23 -4.41 2.22 -24.86
CA ASP A 23 -4.73 1.96 -26.26
C ASP A 23 -6.03 1.17 -26.45
N ASN A 24 -6.41 0.40 -25.44
CA ASN A 24 -7.58 -0.49 -25.45
C ASN A 24 -8.44 -0.19 -24.22
N PRO A 25 -9.18 0.93 -24.20
CA PRO A 25 -10.05 1.28 -23.09
C PRO A 25 -11.11 0.20 -22.85
N ILE A 26 -11.60 0.13 -21.60
CA ILE A 26 -12.71 -0.75 -21.26
C ILE A 26 -13.95 -0.27 -22.05
N PRO A 27 -14.72 -1.17 -22.68
CA PRO A 27 -15.92 -0.77 -23.42
C PRO A 27 -16.93 -0.05 -22.53
N ASP A 28 -17.39 1.12 -22.97
CA ASP A 28 -18.49 1.83 -22.30
C ASP A 28 -19.85 1.23 -22.71
N LEU A 29 -20.76 1.09 -21.74
CA LEU A 29 -22.19 0.90 -22.02
C LEU A 29 -22.78 2.26 -22.41
N GLU A 30 -23.33 2.38 -23.63
CA GLU A 30 -23.85 3.63 -24.20
C GLU A 30 -24.69 4.46 -23.19
N GLU A 31 -24.50 5.78 -23.26
CA GLU A 31 -25.04 6.76 -22.31
C GLU A 31 -26.55 6.97 -22.46
N SER A 32 -27.30 6.71 -21.39
CA SER A 32 -28.46 7.55 -21.09
C SER A 32 -28.00 8.66 -20.14
N ALA A 33 -27.88 9.87 -20.68
CA ALA A 33 -27.65 11.15 -20.01
C ALA A 33 -26.82 11.10 -18.69
N THR A 34 -25.51 11.20 -18.84
CA THR A 34 -24.56 11.26 -17.72
C THR A 34 -24.78 12.55 -16.91
N PRO A 35 -24.99 12.49 -15.58
CA PRO A 35 -24.89 13.70 -14.77
C PRO A 35 -23.46 14.24 -14.90
N THR A 36 -23.29 15.55 -14.94
CA THR A 36 -21.97 16.19 -15.02
C THR A 36 -21.17 15.85 -13.76
N ILE A 37 -20.37 14.78 -13.81
CA ILE A 37 -19.54 14.34 -12.69
C ILE A 37 -18.35 15.30 -12.64
N LYS A 38 -18.29 16.08 -11.57
CA LYS A 38 -17.18 16.98 -11.27
C LYS A 38 -15.91 16.13 -11.14
N GLN A 39 -14.88 16.44 -11.91
CA GLN A 39 -13.59 15.73 -11.88
C GLN A 39 -13.03 15.74 -10.44
N LEU A 40 -12.85 14.55 -9.83
CA LEU A 40 -12.28 14.43 -8.49
C LEU A 40 -10.76 14.61 -8.56
N PHE A 41 -10.22 15.55 -7.79
CA PHE A 41 -8.77 15.76 -7.68
C PHE A 41 -8.25 15.33 -6.29
N PRO A 42 -7.10 14.64 -6.22
CA PRO A 42 -6.53 14.22 -4.95
C PRO A 42 -6.07 15.44 -4.11
N PRO A 43 -6.18 15.38 -2.77
CA PRO A 43 -5.69 16.45 -1.91
C PRO A 43 -4.17 16.59 -2.01
N HIS A 44 -3.68 17.83 -2.05
CA HIS A 44 -2.23 18.09 -2.08
C HIS A 44 -1.52 17.55 -0.84
N THR A 45 -0.39 16.89 -1.05
CA THR A 45 0.46 16.37 0.02
C THR A 45 1.10 17.52 0.80
N PRO A 46 1.07 17.49 2.15
CA PRO A 46 1.71 18.51 2.95
C PRO A 46 3.23 18.40 2.82
N VAL A 47 3.89 19.50 2.50
CA VAL A 47 5.35 19.59 2.45
C VAL A 47 5.86 20.07 3.80
N PHE A 48 6.58 19.21 4.52
CA PHE A 48 7.20 19.56 5.79
C PHE A 48 8.60 20.11 5.55
N ASN A 49 8.85 21.35 5.93
CA ASN A 49 10.17 21.95 5.84
C ASN A 49 10.98 21.67 7.11
N HIS A 50 11.85 20.66 7.04
CA HIS A 50 12.73 20.28 8.15
C HIS A 50 13.69 21.39 8.59
N SER A 51 13.97 22.39 7.74
CA SER A 51 14.81 23.56 8.06
C SER A 51 14.34 24.31 9.31
N ARG A 52 13.03 24.32 9.59
CA ARG A 52 12.46 25.02 10.77
C ARG A 52 12.96 24.47 12.11
N TYR A 53 13.15 23.15 12.20
CA TYR A 53 13.68 22.53 13.40
C TYR A 53 15.17 22.87 13.61
N TYR A 54 15.94 22.89 12.52
CA TYR A 54 17.34 23.30 12.56
C TYR A 54 17.49 24.76 13.00
N LEU A 55 16.60 25.66 12.57
CA LEU A 55 16.61 27.06 13.00
C LEU A 55 16.40 27.21 14.52
N VAL A 56 15.47 26.46 15.12
CA VAL A 56 15.26 26.50 16.59
C VAL A 56 16.53 26.06 17.33
N VAL A 57 17.20 25.01 16.85
CA VAL A 57 18.46 24.54 17.44
C VAL A 57 19.58 25.57 17.26
N GLN A 58 19.69 26.19 16.07
CA GLN A 58 20.70 27.23 15.81
C GLN A 58 20.50 28.46 16.70
N PHE A 59 19.26 28.97 16.83
CA PHE A 59 18.99 30.11 17.71
C PHE A 59 19.29 29.81 19.17
N TRP A 60 19.02 28.58 19.64
CA TRP A 60 19.38 28.18 20.99
C TRP A 60 20.90 28.16 21.22
N ILE A 61 21.67 27.59 20.28
CA ILE A 61 23.15 27.59 20.34
C ILE A 61 23.70 29.01 20.37
N VAL A 62 23.23 29.89 19.46
CA VAL A 62 23.65 31.30 19.41
C VAL A 62 23.28 32.03 20.71
N GLY A 63 22.09 31.76 21.26
CA GLY A 63 21.65 32.33 22.54
C GLY A 63 22.57 31.95 23.71
N ILE A 64 23.03 30.69 23.76
CA ILE A 64 24.00 30.25 24.78
C ILE A 64 25.33 31.02 24.65
N VAL A 65 25.86 31.17 23.44
CA VAL A 65 27.11 31.89 23.20
C VAL A 65 27.00 33.35 23.68
N ILE A 66 25.90 34.02 23.37
CA ILE A 66 25.63 35.40 23.82
C ILE A 66 25.55 35.47 25.35
N LEU A 67 24.83 34.52 26.00
CA LEU A 67 24.74 34.46 27.45
C LEU A 67 26.11 34.27 28.12
N MET A 68 27.00 33.46 27.53
CA MET A 68 28.38 33.28 28.01
C MET A 68 29.17 34.59 27.95
N LEU A 69 29.06 35.35 26.85
CA LEU A 69 29.73 36.64 26.70
C LEU A 69 29.23 37.69 27.69
N ILE A 70 27.90 37.79 27.88
CA ILE A 70 27.30 38.71 28.86
C ILE A 70 27.72 38.34 30.29
N SER A 71 27.67 37.05 30.63
CA SER A 71 28.08 36.58 31.96
C SER A 71 29.52 36.97 32.28
N TRP A 72 30.41 36.91 31.29
CA TRP A 72 31.80 37.33 31.42
C TRP A 72 31.94 38.85 31.57
N LEU A 73 31.26 39.64 30.72
CA LEU A 73 31.32 41.10 30.74
C LEU A 73 30.84 41.72 32.06
N PHE A 74 29.83 41.12 32.70
CA PHE A 74 29.19 41.68 33.90
C PHE A 74 29.52 40.91 35.19
N ALA A 75 30.47 39.97 35.15
CA ALA A 75 30.87 39.14 36.30
C ALA A 75 29.66 38.50 37.04
N MET A 76 28.73 37.95 36.27
CA MET A 76 27.50 37.35 36.80
C MET A 76 27.81 36.15 37.71
N SER A 77 26.98 35.95 38.74
CA SER A 77 27.11 34.78 39.60
C SER A 77 26.81 33.49 38.83
N ILE A 78 27.47 32.40 39.23
CA ILE A 78 27.29 31.07 38.63
C ILE A 78 25.80 30.65 38.67
N ILE A 79 25.11 30.95 39.77
CA ILE A 79 23.69 30.63 39.95
C ILE A 79 22.82 31.36 38.92
N ALA A 80 23.06 32.65 38.70
CA ALA A 80 22.30 33.45 37.73
C ALA A 80 22.52 32.97 36.29
N PHE A 81 23.74 32.57 35.94
CA PHE A 81 24.07 32.01 34.62
C PHE A 81 23.30 30.71 34.34
N TRP A 82 23.30 29.76 35.29
CA TRP A 82 22.59 28.48 35.12
C TRP A 82 21.07 28.65 35.03
N LEU A 83 20.50 29.60 35.80
CA LEU A 83 19.07 29.92 35.70
C LEU A 83 18.69 30.43 34.31
N LEU A 84 19.51 31.30 33.71
CA LEU A 84 19.27 31.82 32.36
C LEU A 84 19.37 30.74 31.29
N ILE A 85 20.34 29.83 31.39
CA ILE A 85 20.44 28.67 30.48
C ILE A 85 19.23 27.76 30.60
N LEU A 86 18.77 27.50 31.83
CA LEU A 86 17.59 26.68 32.07
C LEU A 86 16.36 27.30 31.40
N CYS A 87 16.13 28.60 31.58
CA CYS A 87 15.06 29.33 30.92
C CYS A 87 15.14 29.27 29.38
N ALA A 88 16.33 29.49 28.81
CA ALA A 88 16.54 29.41 27.35
C ALA A 88 16.27 28.01 26.80
N SER A 89 16.67 26.97 27.54
CA SER A 89 16.46 25.57 27.17
C SER A 89 14.99 25.17 27.24
N ILE A 90 14.27 25.59 28.28
CA ILE A 90 12.81 25.41 28.38
C ILE A 90 12.12 26.08 27.19
N SER A 91 12.50 27.32 26.84
CA SER A 91 11.93 28.03 25.70
C SER A 91 12.16 27.30 24.37
N ALA A 92 13.35 26.76 24.14
CA ALA A 92 13.66 26.00 22.93
C ALA A 92 12.86 24.69 22.85
N VAL A 93 12.72 23.98 23.98
CA VAL A 93 11.88 22.77 24.07
C VAL A 93 10.43 23.09 23.77
N VAL A 94 9.88 24.17 24.34
CA VAL A 94 8.50 24.62 24.07
C VAL A 94 8.31 24.94 22.59
N ALA A 95 9.25 25.68 21.96
CA ALA A 95 9.20 25.99 20.54
C ALA A 95 9.26 24.73 19.66
N PHE A 96 10.13 23.78 19.99
CA PHE A 96 10.25 22.51 19.28
C PHE A 96 8.97 21.67 19.40
N SER A 97 8.40 21.58 20.62
CA SER A 97 7.14 20.88 20.88
C SER A 97 5.97 21.53 20.16
N TYR A 98 5.93 22.86 20.07
CA TYR A 98 4.92 23.59 19.32
C TYR A 98 4.99 23.29 17.81
N LEU A 99 6.19 23.32 17.20
CA LEU A 99 6.37 22.95 15.80
C LEU A 99 5.91 21.51 15.52
N ARG A 100 6.23 20.58 16.41
CA ARG A 100 5.76 19.19 16.29
C ARG A 100 4.23 19.08 16.39
N PHE A 101 3.62 19.87 17.26
CA PHE A 101 2.17 19.90 17.39
C PHE A 101 1.50 20.44 16.12
N VAL A 102 2.03 21.52 15.54
CA VAL A 102 1.54 22.07 14.26
C VAL A 102 1.66 21.04 13.14
N ASP A 103 2.83 20.40 12.99
CA ASP A 103 3.04 19.36 11.98
C ASP A 103 2.07 18.18 12.17
N PHE A 104 1.84 17.78 13.41
CA PHE A 104 0.86 16.74 13.76
C PHE A 104 -0.57 17.15 13.37
N GLN A 105 -0.97 18.39 13.62
CA GLN A 105 -2.29 18.91 13.24
C GLN A 105 -2.47 18.95 11.72
N VAL A 106 -1.47 19.45 10.98
CA VAL A 106 -1.48 19.44 9.50
C VAL A 106 -1.61 18.02 8.97
N GLN A 107 -0.86 17.08 9.55
CA GLN A 107 -0.93 15.68 9.16
C GLN A 107 -2.29 15.05 9.47
N ASN A 108 -2.93 15.40 10.60
CA ASN A 108 -4.29 14.94 10.92
C ASN A 108 -5.33 15.49 9.96
N CYS A 109 -5.28 16.78 9.63
CA CYS A 109 -6.20 17.39 8.68
C CYS A 109 -6.05 16.78 7.28
N TYR A 110 -4.80 16.57 6.82
CA TYR A 110 -4.53 15.85 5.57
C TYR A 110 -5.12 14.43 5.59
N ARG A 111 -4.93 13.69 6.69
CA ARG A 111 -5.52 12.35 6.85
C ARG A 111 -7.05 12.35 6.76
N GLN A 112 -7.72 13.33 7.36
CA GLN A 112 -9.18 13.46 7.26
C GLN A 112 -9.64 13.78 5.82
N ARG A 113 -9.00 14.75 5.16
CA ARG A 113 -9.31 15.09 3.75
C ARG A 113 -9.07 13.92 2.82
N LEU A 114 -8.01 13.16 3.05
CA LEU A 114 -7.71 11.95 2.29
C LEU A 114 -8.78 10.88 2.49
N ALA A 115 -9.24 10.66 3.73
CA ALA A 115 -10.32 9.70 4.02
C ALA A 115 -11.65 10.10 3.35
N GLU A 116 -11.99 11.40 3.35
CA GLU A 116 -13.18 11.91 2.67
C GLU A 116 -13.06 11.75 1.14
N TYR A 117 -11.90 12.08 0.57
CA TYR A 117 -11.63 11.86 -0.85
C TYR A 117 -11.76 10.38 -1.24
N GLN A 118 -11.20 9.48 -0.43
CA GLN A 118 -11.34 8.03 -0.62
C GLN A 118 -12.80 7.59 -0.59
N LYS A 119 -13.57 8.07 0.39
CA LYS A 119 -15.01 7.80 0.47
C LYS A 119 -15.76 8.24 -0.80
N GLN A 120 -15.50 9.45 -1.29
CA GLN A 120 -16.14 9.96 -2.52
C GLN A 120 -15.75 9.14 -3.75
N LEU A 121 -14.48 8.73 -3.84
CA LEU A 121 -14.00 7.84 -4.90
C LEU A 121 -14.70 6.47 -4.83
N ALA A 122 -14.86 5.90 -3.63
CA ALA A 122 -15.56 4.63 -3.43
C ALA A 122 -17.04 4.72 -3.82
N GLU A 123 -17.72 5.82 -3.46
CA GLU A 123 -19.10 6.08 -3.88
C GLU A 123 -19.21 6.15 -5.41
N TYR A 124 -18.29 6.88 -6.06
CA TYR A 124 -18.21 6.96 -7.51
C TYR A 124 -17.98 5.59 -8.16
N GLU A 125 -17.01 4.82 -7.68
CA GLU A 125 -16.73 3.46 -8.17
C GLU A 125 -17.95 2.54 -7.97
N SER A 126 -18.65 2.65 -6.84
CA SER A 126 -19.87 1.87 -6.57
C SER A 126 -21.02 2.22 -7.52
N TYR A 127 -21.13 3.50 -7.91
CA TYR A 127 -22.09 3.95 -8.91
C TYR A 127 -21.77 3.36 -10.29
N GLN A 128 -20.49 3.41 -10.70
CA GLN A 128 -20.03 2.80 -11.95
C GLN A 128 -20.31 1.30 -11.97
N LEU A 129 -20.06 0.58 -10.87
CA LEU A 129 -20.35 -0.85 -10.76
C LEU A 129 -21.84 -1.16 -10.90
N ARG A 130 -22.70 -0.33 -10.31
CA ARG A 130 -24.16 -0.49 -10.44
C ARG A 130 -24.62 -0.26 -11.87
N ARG A 131 -23.98 0.64 -12.61
CA ARG A 131 -24.21 0.87 -14.04
C ARG A 131 -23.71 -0.31 -14.90
N LEU A 132 -22.61 -0.95 -14.49
CA LEU A 132 -22.04 -2.12 -15.18
C LEU A 132 -22.82 -3.41 -14.94
N GLN A 133 -23.81 -3.45 -14.06
CA GLN A 133 -24.77 -4.55 -13.98
C GLN A 133 -25.80 -4.39 -15.12
N PRO A 134 -25.66 -5.10 -16.24
CA PRO A 134 -26.45 -4.80 -17.43
C PRO A 134 -27.82 -5.48 -17.37
N LYS A 135 -28.81 -4.93 -18.07
CA LYS A 135 -30.03 -5.67 -18.44
C LYS A 135 -29.69 -6.71 -19.50
N ASP A 136 -30.44 -7.81 -19.55
CA ASP A 136 -30.05 -9.06 -20.23
C ASP A 136 -29.44 -8.93 -21.65
N LYS A 137 -29.95 -8.01 -22.48
CA LYS A 137 -29.44 -7.81 -23.86
C LYS A 137 -28.16 -6.97 -23.98
N GLU A 138 -28.01 -5.94 -23.14
CA GLU A 138 -26.80 -5.09 -23.10
C GLU A 138 -25.61 -5.85 -22.53
N SER A 139 -25.88 -6.85 -21.67
CA SER A 139 -24.88 -7.75 -21.09
C SER A 139 -24.14 -8.55 -22.16
N GLU A 140 -24.85 -9.07 -23.15
CA GLU A 140 -24.25 -9.95 -24.17
C GLU A 140 -23.28 -9.19 -25.09
N GLN A 141 -23.64 -7.98 -25.51
CA GLN A 141 -22.78 -7.11 -26.29
C GLN A 141 -21.52 -6.68 -25.51
N TYR A 142 -21.69 -6.25 -24.25
CA TYR A 142 -20.56 -5.90 -23.38
C TYR A 142 -19.60 -7.09 -23.20
N ASN A 143 -20.14 -8.27 -22.91
CA ASN A 143 -19.35 -9.50 -22.74
C ASN A 143 -18.59 -9.87 -24.02
N SER A 144 -19.18 -9.69 -25.20
CA SER A 144 -18.51 -9.92 -26.49
C SER A 144 -17.32 -8.97 -26.70
N LEU A 145 -17.49 -7.68 -26.41
CA LEU A 145 -16.42 -6.69 -26.51
C LEU A 145 -15.31 -6.97 -25.49
N LEU A 146 -15.68 -7.29 -24.25
CA LEU A 146 -14.75 -7.68 -23.19
C LEU A 146 -13.95 -8.93 -23.59
N GLN A 147 -14.60 -9.91 -24.23
CA GLN A 147 -13.93 -11.12 -24.70
C GLN A 147 -12.92 -10.82 -25.81
N LYS A 148 -13.24 -9.92 -26.75
CA LYS A 148 -12.29 -9.46 -27.78
C LYS A 148 -11.08 -8.79 -27.15
N ARG A 149 -11.31 -7.84 -26.24
CA ARG A 149 -10.25 -7.14 -25.50
C ARG A 149 -9.38 -8.11 -24.70
N SER A 150 -10.00 -9.08 -24.03
CA SER A 150 -9.29 -10.11 -23.25
C SER A 150 -8.38 -10.98 -24.12
N LYS A 151 -8.78 -11.27 -25.37
CA LYS A 151 -7.91 -11.99 -26.32
C LYS A 151 -6.68 -11.17 -26.71
N LEU A 152 -6.82 -9.85 -26.88
CA LEU A 152 -5.69 -8.96 -27.15
C LEU A 152 -4.72 -8.91 -25.96
N LEU A 153 -5.26 -8.72 -24.75
CA LEU A 153 -4.48 -8.76 -23.52
C LEU A 153 -3.79 -10.12 -23.36
N LYS A 154 -4.50 -11.22 -23.62
CA LYS A 154 -3.91 -12.57 -23.57
C LYS A 154 -2.79 -12.73 -24.58
N LYS A 155 -2.90 -12.17 -25.79
CA LYS A 155 -1.83 -12.19 -26.79
C LYS A 155 -0.59 -11.43 -26.29
N LEU A 156 -0.77 -10.25 -25.69
CA LEU A 156 0.32 -9.49 -25.06
C LEU A 156 1.03 -10.29 -23.96
N LEU A 157 0.27 -11.06 -23.17
CA LEU A 157 0.80 -11.80 -22.02
C LEU A 157 1.32 -13.21 -22.34
N LYS A 158 0.94 -13.79 -23.50
CA LYS A 158 1.14 -15.21 -23.87
C LYS A 158 2.61 -15.63 -23.98
N GLU A 159 3.54 -14.69 -23.99
CA GLU A 159 4.96 -14.96 -24.25
C GLU A 159 5.86 -14.76 -23.01
N ILE A 160 5.34 -14.24 -21.88
CA ILE A 160 6.22 -13.66 -20.83
C ILE A 160 5.93 -14.17 -19.41
N VAL A 161 4.69 -14.54 -19.07
CA VAL A 161 4.38 -15.06 -17.73
C VAL A 161 4.98 -16.46 -17.57
N GLN A 162 6.24 -16.52 -17.15
CA GLN A 162 6.86 -17.76 -16.73
C GLN A 162 6.08 -18.27 -15.51
N PRO A 163 5.42 -19.44 -15.61
CA PRO A 163 4.78 -20.03 -14.45
C PRO A 163 5.87 -20.36 -13.41
N PRO A 164 5.54 -20.33 -12.11
CA PRO A 164 6.50 -20.71 -11.07
C PRO A 164 7.04 -22.12 -11.36
N THR A 165 8.33 -22.33 -11.11
CA THR A 165 9.02 -23.61 -11.39
C THR A 165 8.53 -24.74 -10.48
N SER A 166 7.99 -24.38 -9.31
CA SER A 166 7.21 -25.28 -8.47
C SER A 166 5.99 -24.54 -7.89
N GLN A 167 4.82 -25.18 -7.97
CA GLN A 167 3.61 -24.73 -7.27
C GLN A 167 3.45 -25.59 -6.02
N GLY A 168 3.20 -24.96 -4.86
CA GLY A 168 2.76 -25.68 -3.68
C GLY A 168 3.79 -26.58 -3.01
N LYS A 169 5.07 -26.20 -2.92
CA LYS A 169 5.91 -26.77 -1.86
C LYS A 169 5.38 -26.31 -0.51
N ILE A 170 4.61 -27.20 0.13
CA ILE A 170 4.07 -27.09 1.50
C ILE A 170 5.19 -26.79 2.53
N GLU A 171 6.46 -26.98 2.16
CA GLU A 171 7.64 -26.75 2.99
C GLU A 171 8.11 -25.28 3.07
N ALA A 172 7.60 -24.37 2.22
CA ALA A 172 7.85 -22.95 2.43
C ALA A 172 7.24 -22.52 3.77
N GLN A 173 7.99 -21.75 4.57
CA GLN A 173 7.59 -21.40 5.93
C GLN A 173 6.41 -20.42 5.92
N GLN A 174 5.19 -20.93 5.81
CA GLN A 174 3.96 -20.15 5.74
C GLN A 174 3.64 -19.49 7.09
N GLY A 175 3.43 -18.18 7.08
CA GLY A 175 2.91 -17.46 8.23
C GLY A 175 1.43 -17.76 8.50
N VAL A 176 0.99 -17.37 9.69
CA VAL A 176 -0.39 -17.64 10.17
C VAL A 176 -1.42 -16.80 9.41
N SER A 177 -1.02 -15.59 8.98
CA SER A 177 -1.91 -14.65 8.30
C SER A 177 -2.26 -15.10 6.87
N GLU A 178 -1.28 -15.70 6.18
CA GLU A 178 -1.35 -16.18 4.82
C GLU A 178 -2.40 -17.30 4.71
N LYS A 179 -2.36 -18.25 5.65
CA LYS A 179 -3.34 -19.34 5.71
C LYS A 179 -4.77 -18.83 5.90
N GLN A 180 -4.95 -17.81 6.73
CA GLN A 180 -6.27 -17.22 6.95
C GLN A 180 -6.75 -16.45 5.72
N PHE A 181 -5.87 -15.66 5.10
CA PHE A 181 -6.22 -14.86 3.94
C PHE A 181 -6.54 -15.70 2.71
N PHE A 182 -5.88 -16.85 2.55
CA PHE A 182 -6.16 -17.79 1.48
C PHE A 182 -7.63 -18.19 1.40
N VAL A 183 -8.32 -18.35 2.54
CA VAL A 183 -9.74 -18.66 2.58
C VAL A 183 -10.59 -17.56 1.92
N TYR A 184 -10.21 -16.29 2.10
CA TYR A 184 -10.87 -15.16 1.48
C TYR A 184 -10.57 -15.08 -0.02
N LEU A 185 -9.31 -15.34 -0.42
CA LEU A 185 -8.95 -15.43 -1.84
C LEU A 185 -9.76 -16.53 -2.54
N CYS A 186 -9.85 -17.73 -1.97
CA CYS A 186 -10.70 -18.81 -2.48
C CYS A 186 -12.15 -18.36 -2.63
N ARG A 187 -12.73 -17.73 -1.59
CA ARG A 187 -14.14 -17.31 -1.58
C ARG A 187 -14.50 -16.38 -2.76
N TYR A 188 -13.61 -15.46 -3.13
CA TYR A 188 -13.92 -14.41 -4.11
C TYR A 188 -13.40 -14.69 -5.52
N PHE A 189 -12.38 -15.53 -5.66
CA PHE A 189 -11.65 -15.69 -6.92
C PHE A 189 -11.63 -17.13 -7.47
N SER A 190 -12.16 -18.14 -6.78
CA SER A 190 -12.08 -19.56 -7.23
C SER A 190 -12.68 -19.86 -8.61
N ASP A 191 -13.66 -19.07 -9.05
CA ASP A 191 -14.47 -19.43 -10.22
C ASP A 191 -13.81 -19.07 -11.56
N TYR A 192 -12.92 -18.08 -11.58
CA TYR A 192 -12.41 -17.46 -12.82
C TYR A 192 -10.89 -17.25 -12.82
N TYR A 193 -10.21 -17.71 -11.77
CA TYR A 193 -8.80 -17.50 -11.56
C TYR A 193 -8.13 -18.80 -11.18
N ASP A 194 -6.96 -19.04 -11.77
CA ASP A 194 -6.03 -20.02 -11.23
C ASP A 194 -5.29 -19.32 -10.10
N PHE A 195 -5.27 -19.92 -8.92
CA PHE A 195 -4.64 -19.30 -7.76
C PHE A 195 -3.84 -20.33 -6.98
N CYS A 196 -2.70 -19.92 -6.46
CA CYS A 196 -1.88 -20.77 -5.61
C CYS A 196 -1.26 -19.95 -4.47
N MET A 197 -1.13 -20.60 -3.32
CA MET A 197 -0.32 -20.09 -2.21
C MET A 197 1.11 -20.58 -2.43
N GLY A 198 2.06 -19.67 -2.45
CA GLY A 198 3.43 -19.98 -2.82
C GLY A 198 3.65 -20.09 -4.33
N GLY A 199 4.86 -19.76 -4.76
CA GLY A 199 5.38 -20.07 -6.09
C GLY A 199 6.83 -19.64 -6.20
N GLU A 200 7.70 -20.56 -6.61
CA GLU A 200 9.14 -20.29 -6.73
C GLU A 200 9.48 -19.76 -8.13
N PHE A 201 10.19 -18.63 -8.16
CA PHE A 201 10.69 -17.97 -9.36
C PHE A 201 12.21 -17.88 -9.32
N PRO A 202 12.92 -18.75 -10.06
CA PRO A 202 14.38 -18.72 -10.13
C PRO A 202 14.88 -17.37 -10.65
N ILE A 203 15.87 -16.81 -9.96
CA ILE A 203 16.54 -15.59 -10.41
C ILE A 203 17.65 -16.00 -11.39
N PRO A 204 17.61 -15.51 -12.65
CA PRO A 204 18.61 -15.85 -13.65
C PRO A 204 20.04 -15.65 -13.13
N SER A 205 20.92 -16.59 -13.47
CA SER A 205 22.35 -16.53 -13.11
C SER A 205 22.65 -16.58 -11.61
N THR A 206 21.70 -17.04 -10.77
CA THR A 206 21.93 -17.27 -9.34
C THR A 206 21.35 -18.61 -8.90
N SER A 207 21.72 -19.08 -7.71
CA SER A 207 21.08 -20.23 -7.05
C SER A 207 19.87 -19.83 -6.19
N PHE A 208 19.44 -18.56 -6.24
CA PHE A 208 18.35 -18.05 -5.44
C PHE A 208 17.04 -17.98 -6.25
N SER A 209 15.93 -18.11 -5.54
CA SER A 209 14.59 -17.92 -6.09
C SER A 209 13.84 -16.90 -5.26
N TYR A 210 12.99 -16.11 -5.91
CA TYR A 210 11.93 -15.39 -5.21
C TYR A 210 10.76 -16.34 -4.96
N THR A 211 10.06 -16.12 -3.85
CA THR A 211 8.80 -16.78 -3.56
C THR A 211 7.72 -15.73 -3.46
N ALA A 212 6.59 -15.97 -4.12
CA ALA A 212 5.38 -15.18 -3.95
C ALA A 212 4.53 -15.77 -2.81
N ASP A 213 3.92 -14.93 -1.97
CA ASP A 213 2.97 -15.44 -0.97
C ASP A 213 1.72 -16.03 -1.63
N PHE A 214 1.16 -15.30 -2.61
CA PHE A 214 0.11 -15.81 -3.48
C PHE A 214 0.32 -15.40 -4.93
N ILE A 215 -0.15 -16.26 -5.81
CA ILE A 215 -0.27 -16.02 -7.24
C ILE A 215 -1.75 -16.06 -7.59
N LEU A 216 -2.19 -15.09 -8.38
CA LEU A 216 -3.51 -15.04 -8.97
C LEU A 216 -3.40 -14.85 -10.48
N ILE A 217 -3.97 -15.76 -11.27
CA ILE A 217 -3.96 -15.73 -12.73
C ILE A 217 -5.39 -15.67 -13.22
N HIS A 218 -5.78 -14.57 -13.85
CA HIS A 218 -7.09 -14.43 -14.46
C HIS A 218 -7.17 -15.27 -15.75
N GLN A 219 -8.00 -16.32 -15.76
CA GLN A 219 -8.00 -17.35 -16.82
C GLN A 219 -8.30 -16.78 -18.22
N LEU A 220 -9.19 -15.80 -18.31
CA LEU A 220 -9.65 -15.25 -19.58
C LEU A 220 -8.56 -14.41 -20.26
N SER A 221 -7.86 -13.55 -19.52
CA SER A 221 -6.85 -12.66 -20.08
C SER A 221 -5.42 -13.13 -19.88
N GLY A 222 -5.16 -14.11 -19.01
CA GLY A 222 -3.80 -14.50 -18.61
C GLY A 222 -3.10 -13.48 -17.71
N LEU A 223 -3.83 -12.50 -17.15
CA LEU A 223 -3.28 -11.51 -16.23
C LEU A 223 -2.78 -12.22 -14.97
N ALA A 224 -1.47 -12.13 -14.72
CA ALA A 224 -0.83 -12.71 -13.55
C ALA A 224 -0.53 -11.62 -12.50
N ILE A 225 -0.84 -11.94 -11.25
CA ILE A 225 -0.69 -11.04 -10.11
C ILE A 225 0.09 -11.77 -9.01
N ASP A 226 1.18 -11.15 -8.59
CA ASP A 226 1.96 -11.47 -7.41
C ASP A 226 1.37 -10.70 -6.22
N ILE A 227 0.87 -11.42 -5.21
CA ILE A 227 0.27 -10.84 -4.02
C ILE A 227 1.15 -11.18 -2.82
N GLU A 228 1.53 -10.14 -2.08
CA GLU A 228 2.50 -10.21 -0.99
C GLU A 228 1.92 -9.66 0.31
N ILE A 229 2.28 -10.29 1.42
CA ILE A 229 1.91 -9.90 2.76
C ILE A 229 3.17 -9.45 3.52
N ASP A 230 3.29 -8.14 3.66
CA ASP A 230 4.45 -7.55 4.30
C ASP A 230 4.28 -7.56 5.83
N GLU A 231 5.13 -8.32 6.51
CA GLU A 231 5.30 -8.28 7.96
C GLU A 231 6.32 -7.21 8.39
N PRO A 232 6.10 -6.46 9.49
CA PRO A 232 7.08 -5.46 9.95
C PRO A 232 8.36 -6.07 10.50
N TYR A 233 8.28 -7.29 11.00
CA TYR A 233 9.42 -8.05 11.49
C TYR A 233 9.12 -9.54 11.44
N GLU A 234 10.16 -10.34 11.24
CA GLU A 234 10.07 -11.80 11.21
C GLU A 234 9.59 -12.33 12.57
N GLY A 235 8.55 -13.18 12.58
CA GLY A 235 7.91 -13.62 13.83
C GLY A 235 8.84 -14.42 14.76
N LYS A 236 9.80 -15.17 14.21
CA LYS A 236 10.75 -15.99 14.98
C LYS A 236 11.93 -15.18 15.53
N THR A 237 12.51 -14.31 14.70
CA THR A 237 13.77 -13.64 15.01
C THR A 237 13.59 -12.21 15.53
N GLY A 238 12.41 -11.61 15.29
CA GLY A 238 12.14 -10.21 15.59
C GLY A 238 12.92 -9.24 14.70
N LYS A 239 13.62 -9.72 13.67
CA LYS A 239 14.41 -8.89 12.76
C LYS A 239 13.49 -8.05 11.87
N PRO A 240 13.84 -6.77 11.60
CA PRO A 240 13.10 -5.92 10.67
C PRO A 240 12.92 -6.57 9.29
N HIS A 241 11.72 -6.45 8.74
CA HIS A 241 11.34 -7.07 7.47
C HIS A 241 10.55 -6.08 6.59
N HIS A 242 10.61 -6.24 5.26
CA HIS A 242 10.01 -5.34 4.24
C HIS A 242 10.15 -3.83 4.51
N CYS A 243 11.37 -3.41 4.87
CA CYS A 243 11.64 -2.02 5.22
C CYS A 243 11.98 -1.19 3.98
N VAL A 244 11.25 -0.10 3.76
CA VAL A 244 11.35 0.74 2.54
C VAL A 244 12.72 1.39 2.35
N ASP A 245 13.50 1.54 3.42
CA ASP A 245 14.85 2.11 3.43
C ASP A 245 15.97 1.08 3.14
N THR A 246 15.63 -0.16 2.76
CA THR A 246 16.62 -1.23 2.47
C THR A 246 16.73 -1.62 1.00
N ASN A 247 15.85 -1.12 0.12
CA ASN A 247 15.83 -1.37 -1.33
C ASN A 247 15.71 -2.85 -1.76
N LYS A 248 15.47 -3.79 -0.85
CA LYS A 248 15.35 -5.23 -1.16
C LYS A 248 14.08 -5.54 -1.95
N ASP A 249 12.94 -5.03 -1.49
CA ASP A 249 11.65 -5.28 -2.15
C ASP A 249 11.59 -4.64 -3.55
N ASN A 250 12.33 -3.56 -3.80
CA ASN A 250 12.36 -2.91 -5.11
C ASN A 250 12.98 -3.79 -6.20
N GLN A 251 14.02 -4.57 -5.87
CA GLN A 251 14.63 -5.51 -6.82
C GLN A 251 13.68 -6.65 -7.14
N ARG A 252 12.99 -7.18 -6.11
CA ARG A 252 11.94 -8.19 -6.26
C ARG A 252 10.79 -7.68 -7.13
N ASN A 253 10.25 -6.51 -6.83
CA ASN A 253 9.15 -5.92 -7.60
C ASN A 253 9.56 -5.72 -9.06
N ARG A 254 10.77 -5.22 -9.32
CA ARG A 254 11.29 -5.07 -10.69
C ARG A 254 11.34 -6.41 -11.43
N PHE A 255 11.82 -7.47 -10.79
CA PHE A 255 11.89 -8.81 -11.38
C PHE A 255 10.52 -9.29 -11.88
N PHE A 256 9.45 -9.07 -11.10
CA PHE A 256 8.08 -9.43 -11.47
C PHE A 256 7.51 -8.50 -12.56
N LEU A 257 7.72 -7.19 -12.43
CA LEU A 257 7.22 -6.20 -13.40
C LEU A 257 7.81 -6.40 -14.79
N GLU A 258 9.11 -6.67 -14.90
CA GLU A 258 9.80 -7.00 -16.17
C GLU A 258 9.23 -8.28 -16.84
N ARG A 259 8.48 -9.09 -16.09
CA ARG A 259 7.81 -10.30 -16.57
C ARG A 259 6.29 -10.13 -16.69
N ASN A 260 5.81 -8.89 -16.73
CA ASN A 260 4.40 -8.53 -16.82
C ASN A 260 3.53 -9.08 -15.68
N TRP A 261 4.11 -9.32 -14.51
CA TRP A 261 3.36 -9.60 -13.30
C TRP A 261 2.94 -8.27 -12.66
N VAL A 262 1.65 -8.11 -12.41
CA VAL A 262 1.16 -7.06 -11.51
C VAL A 262 1.59 -7.44 -10.09
N VAL A 263 2.11 -6.49 -9.33
CA VAL A 263 2.50 -6.72 -7.93
C VAL A 263 1.55 -5.96 -7.01
N ILE A 264 0.92 -6.66 -6.08
CA ILE A 264 0.08 -6.08 -5.04
C ILE A 264 0.63 -6.49 -3.67
N ARG A 265 1.16 -5.52 -2.91
CA ARG A 265 1.63 -5.75 -1.54
C ARG A 265 0.63 -5.19 -0.55
N PHE A 266 0.24 -5.99 0.43
CA PHE A 266 -0.54 -5.57 1.59
C PHE A 266 0.33 -5.65 2.83
N SER A 267 0.03 -4.86 3.85
CA SER A 267 0.59 -5.16 5.18
C SER A 267 -0.14 -6.34 5.83
N GLU A 268 0.56 -7.11 6.66
CA GLU A 268 -0.04 -8.17 7.47
C GLU A 268 -1.25 -7.67 8.28
N LEU A 269 -1.16 -6.47 8.86
CA LEU A 269 -2.27 -5.83 9.58
C LEU A 269 -3.54 -5.71 8.72
N GLN A 270 -3.41 -5.24 7.48
CA GLN A 270 -4.54 -5.07 6.57
C GLN A 270 -5.18 -6.42 6.25
N VAL A 271 -4.35 -7.41 5.94
CA VAL A 271 -4.83 -8.75 5.63
C VAL A 271 -5.55 -9.39 6.82
N VAL A 272 -5.02 -9.25 8.04
CA VAL A 272 -5.61 -9.85 9.23
C VAL A 272 -6.90 -9.12 9.66
N LYS A 273 -6.93 -7.79 9.60
CA LYS A 273 -8.07 -6.99 10.09
C LYS A 273 -9.16 -6.76 9.06
N TYR A 274 -8.80 -6.69 7.77
CA TYR A 274 -9.69 -6.28 6.68
C TYR A 274 -9.55 -7.16 5.43
N PRO A 275 -9.59 -8.50 5.54
CA PRO A 275 -9.33 -9.40 4.42
C PRO A 275 -10.28 -9.21 3.24
N ASP A 276 -11.59 -9.00 3.48
CA ASP A 276 -12.55 -8.73 2.41
C ASP A 276 -12.20 -7.43 1.64
N ALA A 277 -11.71 -6.41 2.35
CA ALA A 277 -11.31 -5.14 1.74
C ALA A 277 -10.01 -5.29 0.92
N CYS A 278 -9.09 -6.16 1.34
CA CYS A 278 -7.94 -6.55 0.51
C CYS A 278 -8.40 -7.27 -0.77
N CYS A 279 -9.35 -8.20 -0.68
CA CYS A 279 -9.95 -8.83 -1.86
C CYS A 279 -10.64 -7.81 -2.76
N GLN A 280 -11.31 -6.81 -2.20
CA GLN A 280 -11.92 -5.73 -2.98
C GLN A 280 -10.87 -4.93 -3.74
N ALA A 281 -9.73 -4.61 -3.11
CA ALA A 281 -8.63 -3.93 -3.79
C ALA A 281 -8.07 -4.75 -4.96
N ILE A 282 -7.88 -6.07 -4.79
CA ILE A 282 -7.47 -6.98 -5.87
C ILE A 282 -8.50 -6.96 -7.01
N ALA A 283 -9.78 -7.11 -6.69
CA ALA A 283 -10.86 -7.12 -7.69
C ALA A 283 -10.95 -5.80 -8.46
N LYS A 284 -10.71 -4.65 -7.81
CA LYS A 284 -10.63 -3.34 -8.48
C LYS A 284 -9.47 -3.26 -9.45
N VAL A 285 -8.30 -3.80 -9.11
CA VAL A 285 -7.14 -3.85 -10.03
C VAL A 285 -7.46 -4.73 -11.23
N VAL A 286 -8.03 -5.92 -11.01
CA VAL A 286 -8.42 -6.79 -12.12
C VAL A 286 -9.45 -6.10 -13.01
N PHE A 287 -10.47 -5.48 -12.43
CA PHE A 287 -11.48 -4.73 -13.19
C PHE A 287 -10.84 -3.60 -14.02
N GLN A 288 -9.95 -2.81 -13.44
CA GLN A 288 -9.27 -1.70 -14.14
C GLN A 288 -8.40 -2.18 -15.32
N ILE A 289 -7.80 -3.37 -15.22
CA ILE A 289 -6.94 -3.90 -16.27
C ILE A 289 -7.73 -4.68 -17.32
N THR A 290 -8.72 -5.47 -16.90
CA THR A 290 -9.39 -6.46 -17.76
C THR A 290 -10.79 -6.03 -18.18
N GLY A 291 -11.47 -5.21 -17.39
CA GLY A 291 -12.90 -4.89 -17.46
C GLY A 291 -13.81 -5.96 -16.84
N ASP A 292 -13.24 -7.05 -16.29
CA ASP A 292 -14.01 -8.08 -15.61
C ASP A 292 -14.42 -7.62 -14.20
N TYR A 293 -15.73 -7.46 -14.00
CA TYR A 293 -16.31 -6.98 -12.76
C TYR A 293 -16.88 -8.09 -11.86
N ARG A 294 -16.80 -9.37 -12.26
CA ARG A 294 -17.50 -10.49 -11.59
C ARG A 294 -17.10 -10.64 -10.12
N SER A 295 -15.80 -10.63 -9.81
CA SER A 295 -15.33 -10.67 -8.42
C SER A 295 -15.65 -9.38 -7.67
N LEU A 296 -15.66 -8.23 -8.35
CA LEU A 296 -15.91 -6.94 -7.74
C LEU A 296 -17.37 -6.77 -7.29
N VAL A 297 -18.34 -7.30 -8.05
CA VAL A 297 -19.77 -7.31 -7.66
C VAL A 297 -20.00 -8.11 -6.36
N LYS A 298 -19.28 -9.23 -6.16
CA LYS A 298 -19.34 -9.99 -4.90
C LYS A 298 -18.87 -9.17 -3.69
N LEU A 299 -18.11 -8.10 -3.93
CA LEU A 299 -17.46 -7.27 -2.92
C LEU A 299 -18.02 -5.83 -2.86
N GLN A 300 -19.16 -5.56 -3.51
CA GLN A 300 -19.71 -4.20 -3.64
C GLN A 300 -20.07 -3.53 -2.29
N ASN A 301 -20.43 -4.33 -1.29
CA ASN A 301 -20.82 -3.84 0.04
C ASN A 301 -19.66 -3.80 1.04
N VAL A 302 -18.45 -4.15 0.60
CA VAL A 302 -17.26 -4.13 1.45
C VAL A 302 -16.75 -2.70 1.57
N LYS A 303 -16.41 -2.30 2.81
CA LYS A 303 -15.80 -0.99 3.06
C LYS A 303 -14.42 -0.92 2.42
N GLU A 304 -14.07 0.25 1.92
CA GLU A 304 -12.76 0.45 1.30
C GLU A 304 -11.62 0.17 2.27
N LEU A 305 -10.54 -0.39 1.73
CA LEU A 305 -9.35 -0.72 2.50
C LEU A 305 -8.63 0.55 2.95
N LEU A 306 -8.48 0.72 4.26
CA LEU A 306 -7.75 1.84 4.82
C LEU A 306 -6.25 1.73 4.51
N PRO A 307 -5.58 2.82 4.08
CA PRO A 307 -4.15 2.82 3.88
C PRO A 307 -3.38 2.54 5.18
N HIS A 308 -2.33 1.74 5.09
CA HIS A 308 -1.44 1.49 6.22
C HIS A 308 -0.02 1.95 5.88
N LYS A 309 0.57 2.78 6.74
CA LYS A 309 1.89 3.36 6.49
C LYS A 309 2.95 2.25 6.37
N GLN A 310 3.79 2.32 5.34
CA GLN A 310 4.99 1.51 5.24
C GLN A 310 6.01 1.95 6.31
N TRP A 311 6.87 1.02 6.73
CA TRP A 311 7.81 1.24 7.83
C TRP A 311 9.27 1.23 7.36
N LYS A 312 10.09 2.01 8.06
CA LYS A 312 11.56 1.96 7.99
C LYS A 312 12.12 0.96 8.99
N VAL A 313 13.40 0.59 8.84
CA VAL A 313 14.10 -0.32 9.75
C VAL A 313 13.93 0.09 11.22
N LYS A 314 14.10 1.38 11.54
CA LYS A 314 13.95 1.88 12.93
C LYS A 314 12.53 1.67 13.48
N GLU A 315 11.51 1.85 12.65
CA GLU A 315 10.11 1.67 13.03
C GLU A 315 9.81 0.18 13.23
N ALA A 316 10.30 -0.69 12.34
CA ALA A 316 10.21 -2.14 12.48
C ALA A 316 10.89 -2.67 13.74
N VAL A 317 12.08 -2.17 14.10
CA VAL A 317 12.75 -2.49 15.38
C VAL A 317 11.87 -2.10 16.57
N TYR A 318 11.26 -0.92 16.52
CA TYR A 318 10.36 -0.47 17.58
C TYR A 318 9.12 -1.37 17.68
N MET A 319 8.47 -1.66 16.55
CA MET A 319 7.32 -2.56 16.45
C MET A 319 7.64 -3.97 16.99
N SER A 320 8.84 -4.49 16.72
CA SER A 320 9.33 -5.76 17.25
C SER A 320 9.44 -5.73 18.78
N LYS A 321 10.08 -4.68 19.33
CA LYS A 321 10.23 -4.48 20.78
C LYS A 321 8.89 -4.35 21.51
N THR A 322 7.93 -3.64 20.91
CA THR A 322 6.58 -3.47 21.49
C THR A 322 5.63 -4.62 21.14
N LYS A 323 6.12 -5.66 20.46
CA LYS A 323 5.33 -6.81 20.00
C LYS A 323 4.07 -6.40 19.23
N PHE A 324 4.21 -5.42 18.34
CA PHE A 324 3.12 -4.80 17.58
C PHE A 324 2.21 -5.83 16.88
N ARG A 325 2.76 -6.92 16.32
CA ARG A 325 1.97 -7.98 15.67
C ARG A 325 0.95 -8.62 16.62
N ASN A 326 1.23 -8.67 17.93
CA ASN A 326 0.30 -9.21 18.93
C ASN A 326 -0.96 -8.34 19.13
N SER A 327 -0.95 -7.08 18.66
CA SER A 327 -2.13 -6.21 18.73
C SER A 327 -3.25 -6.63 17.77
N TYR A 328 -2.92 -7.42 16.74
CA TYR A 328 -3.88 -7.86 15.73
C TYR A 328 -3.87 -9.35 15.44
N LEU A 329 -2.76 -10.06 15.66
CA LEU A 329 -2.74 -11.52 15.64
C LEU A 329 -3.44 -12.04 16.90
N ILE A 330 -4.65 -12.57 16.74
CA ILE A 330 -5.36 -13.22 17.84
C ILE A 330 -4.52 -14.43 18.27
N ARG A 331 -4.02 -14.42 19.52
CA ARG A 331 -3.55 -15.66 20.15
C ARG A 331 -4.75 -16.58 20.25
N ARG A 332 -4.76 -17.68 19.50
CA ARG A 332 -5.52 -18.84 19.97
C ARG A 332 -4.86 -19.23 21.29
N LEU A 333 -5.56 -19.00 22.41
CA LEU A 333 -5.21 -19.71 23.63
C LEU A 333 -5.26 -21.20 23.26
N PRO A 334 -4.26 -22.01 23.66
CA PRO A 334 -4.34 -23.44 23.45
C PRO A 334 -5.61 -23.94 24.15
N ASN A 335 -6.46 -24.63 23.40
CA ASN A 335 -7.57 -25.42 23.95
C ASN A 335 -7.02 -26.56 24.80
#